data_AF-A0A939KEF5-F1
#
_entry.id   AF-A0A939KEF5-F1
#
_cell.length_a   1.000
_cell.length_b   1.000
_cell.length_c   1.000
_cell.angle_alpha   90.00
_cell.angle_beta   90.00
_cell.angle_gamma   90.00
#
_symmetry.space_group_name_H-M   'P 1'
#
loop_
_entity.id
_entity.type
_entity.pdbx_description
1 polymer ?
#
loop_
_entity_poly.entity_id
_entity_poly.type
_entity_poly.pdbx_seq_one_letter_code
_entity_poly.pdbx_strand_id
1 'polypeptide(L)'
;MKHIFVCISYLLLTSLTFPSFSSEPVFSPAKMEDDNQYGPKSQRANPSRNEGWAYIDFVVNKNGKIDNVIIEASEDDYVFKSEQYLKGINYSPAKLGDETVSSSSTLLVDFSVATSANSNDGFNTLFGKRFEAAKALIIDGKLDEARIELDQMTSRHMKNTTERALSAWLHSLYYYGTQDWGEYEASLLEANNLLSKLPRDLAKMTIDNLMKYQVHKKQFSDARDTFFRMENIEKVKLSDESKDNVVAELFRMVDDSKEITVDAVLNQRKTWRHTLNRDQLDVAVVEGELTAAGLYCQNGYIDILANNFETVQVSNDLGKCNLAIQGEPGTSIRLKETGNNRFNVWL
;
A
#
# COMPACT_ATOMS: atom_id res chain seq x y z
N MET A 1 6.30 -63.30 71.80
CA MET A 1 7.05 -62.04 71.76
C MET A 1 7.55 -61.85 70.32
N LYS A 2 7.31 -60.66 69.74
CA LYS A 2 7.57 -60.21 68.34
C LYS A 2 6.42 -60.41 67.34
N HIS A 3 5.59 -59.37 67.25
CA HIS A 3 4.78 -59.02 66.08
C HIS A 3 5.67 -58.33 65.04
N ILE A 4 5.54 -58.69 63.76
CA ILE A 4 6.05 -57.91 62.63
C ILE A 4 4.84 -57.52 61.79
N PHE A 5 4.52 -56.22 61.79
CA PHE A 5 3.55 -55.60 60.90
C PHE A 5 4.29 -55.15 59.64
N VAL A 6 3.84 -55.62 58.47
CA VAL A 6 4.28 -55.11 57.16
C VAL A 6 3.21 -54.14 56.67
N CYS A 7 3.50 -52.84 56.71
CA CYS A 7 2.68 -51.81 56.07
C CYS A 7 3.05 -51.72 54.59
N ILE A 8 2.12 -52.08 53.71
CA ILE A 8 2.20 -51.83 52.27
C ILE A 8 1.60 -50.44 52.03
N SER A 9 2.46 -49.45 51.78
CA SER A 9 2.05 -48.11 51.38
C SER A 9 1.82 -48.06 49.86
N TYR A 10 0.55 -47.95 49.45
CA TYR A 10 0.16 -47.62 48.08
C TYR A 10 0.42 -46.12 47.82
N LEU A 11 1.41 -45.81 46.98
CA LEU A 11 1.59 -44.48 46.40
C LEU A 11 0.71 -44.37 45.14
N LEU A 12 -0.40 -43.63 45.25
CA LEU A 12 -1.20 -43.17 44.12
C LEU A 12 -0.43 -42.05 43.40
N LEU A 13 0.19 -42.39 42.26
CA LEU A 13 0.69 -41.40 41.30
C LEU A 13 -0.52 -40.77 40.59
N THR A 14 -0.97 -39.61 41.06
CA THR A 14 -1.86 -38.74 40.27
C THR A 14 -1.02 -38.05 39.20
N SER A 15 -1.12 -38.53 37.96
CA SER A 15 -0.58 -37.85 36.79
C SER A 15 -1.31 -36.52 36.58
N LEU A 16 -0.68 -35.42 37.01
CA LEU A 16 -1.06 -34.07 36.61
C LEU A 16 -0.81 -33.94 35.10
N THR A 17 -1.86 -34.09 34.29
CA THR A 17 -1.84 -33.67 32.89
C THR A 17 -1.89 -32.14 32.87
N PHE A 18 -0.74 -31.50 32.67
CA PHE A 18 -0.72 -30.09 32.32
C PHE A 18 -1.35 -29.96 30.93
N PRO A 19 -2.36 -29.08 30.74
CA PRO A 19 -2.85 -28.80 29.40
C PRO A 19 -1.68 -28.23 28.59
N SER A 20 -1.35 -28.91 27.49
CA SER A 20 -0.43 -28.37 26.50
C SER A 20 -1.02 -27.06 26.01
N PHE A 21 -0.44 -25.93 26.42
CA PHE A 21 -0.68 -24.66 25.75
C PHE A 21 -0.18 -24.83 24.31
N SER A 22 -1.10 -25.12 23.39
CA SER A 22 -0.83 -24.95 21.97
C SER A 22 -0.64 -23.45 21.79
N SER A 23 0.59 -23.02 21.48
CA SER A 23 0.82 -21.66 21.00
C SER A 23 -0.09 -21.42 19.78
N GLU A 24 -0.72 -20.24 19.71
CA GLU A 24 -1.43 -19.83 18.51
C GLU A 24 -0.48 -19.96 17.29
N PRO A 25 -0.98 -20.43 16.14
CA PRO A 25 -0.14 -20.63 14.97
C PRO A 25 0.45 -19.30 14.54
N VAL A 26 1.78 -19.22 14.50
CA VAL A 26 2.50 -17.99 14.13
C VAL A 26 2.49 -17.83 12.62
N PHE A 27 2.07 -16.67 12.13
CA PHE A 27 2.14 -16.36 10.71
C PHE A 27 3.56 -15.95 10.30
N SER A 28 4.01 -16.49 9.18
CA SER A 28 5.24 -16.10 8.49
C SER A 28 4.88 -15.70 7.06
N PRO A 29 5.15 -14.46 6.65
CA PRO A 29 4.80 -13.99 5.31
C PRO A 29 5.60 -14.73 4.24
N ALA A 30 5.07 -14.71 3.01
CA ALA A 30 5.80 -15.17 1.83
C ALA A 30 7.10 -14.37 1.68
N LYS A 31 8.17 -15.02 1.26
CA LYS A 31 9.49 -14.39 1.14
C LYS A 31 10.08 -14.64 -0.23
N MET A 32 10.48 -13.56 -0.90
CA MET A 32 11.18 -13.60 -2.18
C MET A 32 12.51 -14.35 -2.04
N GLU A 33 12.74 -15.35 -2.90
CA GLU A 33 13.92 -16.22 -2.83
C GLU A 33 15.10 -15.68 -3.63
N ASP A 34 14.84 -15.24 -4.87
CA ASP A 34 15.83 -14.63 -5.76
C ASP A 34 15.24 -13.38 -6.42
N ASP A 35 15.91 -12.24 -6.27
CA ASP A 35 15.69 -11.10 -7.16
C ASP A 35 16.32 -11.46 -8.51
N ASN A 36 15.49 -11.51 -9.56
CA ASN A 36 15.93 -11.85 -10.89
C ASN A 36 17.14 -10.98 -11.31
N GLN A 37 18.12 -11.55 -12.04
CA GLN A 37 19.25 -10.78 -12.63
C GLN A 37 18.79 -9.62 -13.54
N TYR A 38 17.51 -9.57 -13.91
CA TYR A 38 16.82 -8.41 -14.49
C TYR A 38 16.24 -7.46 -13.44
N GLY A 39 16.90 -7.29 -12.30
CA GLY A 39 16.44 -6.44 -11.20
C GLY A 39 15.93 -5.08 -11.69
N PRO A 40 15.11 -4.37 -10.89
CA PRO A 40 14.36 -3.19 -11.34
C PRO A 40 15.22 -2.04 -11.89
N LYS A 41 16.53 -2.12 -11.65
CA LYS A 41 17.56 -1.37 -12.36
C LYS A 41 17.80 -2.00 -13.73
N SER A 42 17.07 -1.57 -14.75
CA SER A 42 17.42 -1.94 -16.12
C SER A 42 18.81 -1.38 -16.44
N GLN A 43 19.85 -2.20 -16.31
CA GLN A 43 21.23 -1.88 -16.73
C GLN A 43 21.38 -1.72 -18.25
N ARG A 44 20.27 -1.78 -19.00
CA ARG A 44 20.31 -1.61 -20.45
C ARG A 44 20.07 -0.15 -20.75
N ALA A 45 21.04 0.43 -21.47
CA ALA A 45 21.00 1.78 -22.02
C ALA A 45 19.69 2.00 -22.80
N ASN A 46 18.63 2.42 -22.11
CA ASN A 46 17.43 2.92 -22.74
C ASN A 46 17.79 4.31 -23.30
N PRO A 47 17.71 4.53 -24.63
CA PRO A 47 18.05 5.82 -25.21
C PRO A 47 17.18 6.96 -24.64
N SER A 48 15.96 6.67 -24.17
CA SER A 48 15.07 7.69 -23.64
C SER A 48 15.47 8.20 -22.25
N ARG A 49 16.23 7.39 -21.48
CA ARG A 49 16.56 7.61 -20.05
C ARG A 49 15.36 7.86 -19.15
N ASN A 50 14.14 7.59 -19.62
CA ASN A 50 12.95 7.82 -18.82
C ASN A 50 12.90 6.78 -17.70
N GLU A 51 12.65 7.25 -16.50
CA GLU A 51 12.40 6.43 -15.32
C GLU A 51 10.91 6.49 -14.94
N GLY A 52 10.50 5.54 -14.11
CA GLY A 52 9.13 5.42 -13.66
C GLY A 52 9.03 4.49 -12.48
N TRP A 53 7.79 4.21 -12.10
CA TRP A 53 7.51 3.35 -10.96
C TRP A 53 6.29 2.49 -11.23
N ALA A 54 6.19 1.39 -10.50
CA ALA A 54 4.97 0.61 -10.43
C ALA A 54 4.71 0.15 -8.99
N TYR A 55 3.47 0.27 -8.55
CA TYR A 55 2.96 -0.29 -7.31
C TYR A 55 2.11 -1.51 -7.65
N ILE A 56 2.49 -2.66 -7.10
CA ILE A 56 1.98 -3.97 -7.50
C ILE A 56 1.36 -4.65 -6.28
N ASP A 57 0.11 -5.07 -6.39
CA ASP A 57 -0.54 -5.99 -5.45
C ASP A 57 -0.63 -7.35 -6.11
N PHE A 58 -0.27 -8.41 -5.38
CA PHE A 58 -0.31 -9.77 -5.89
C PHE A 58 -0.48 -10.77 -4.77
N VAL A 59 -0.81 -12.01 -5.14
CA VAL A 59 -0.92 -13.15 -4.23
C VAL A 59 0.22 -14.11 -4.52
N VAL A 60 0.96 -14.50 -3.48
CA VAL A 60 1.83 -15.67 -3.52
C VAL A 60 1.00 -16.88 -3.13
N ASN A 61 0.82 -17.81 -4.05
CA ASN A 61 0.07 -19.04 -3.79
C ASN A 61 0.88 -20.06 -2.97
N LYS A 62 0.23 -21.17 -2.57
CA LYS A 62 0.86 -22.22 -1.75
C LYS A 62 2.07 -22.90 -2.41
N ASN A 63 2.27 -22.72 -3.72
CA ASN A 63 3.40 -23.26 -4.47
C ASN A 63 4.52 -22.22 -4.69
N GLY A 64 4.40 -21.03 -4.10
CA GLY A 64 5.40 -19.97 -4.25
C GLY A 64 5.32 -19.21 -5.59
N LYS A 65 4.20 -19.32 -6.30
CA LYS A 65 3.96 -18.61 -7.58
C LYS A 65 3.04 -17.41 -7.38
N ILE A 66 3.21 -16.42 -8.25
CA ILE A 66 2.48 -15.15 -8.24
C ILE A 66 1.19 -15.31 -9.05
N ASP A 67 0.06 -14.97 -8.44
CA ASP A 67 -1.28 -14.93 -9.04
C ASP A 67 -2.00 -13.61 -8.67
N ASN A 68 -3.14 -13.33 -9.32
CA ASN A 68 -4.04 -12.20 -9.02
C ASN A 68 -3.34 -10.85 -8.91
N VAL A 69 -2.69 -10.41 -9.99
CA VAL A 69 -1.86 -9.20 -9.99
C VAL A 69 -2.68 -7.95 -10.38
N ILE A 70 -2.57 -6.88 -9.59
CA ILE A 70 -3.03 -5.53 -9.96
C ILE A 70 -1.81 -4.61 -9.97
N ILE A 71 -1.64 -3.84 -11.04
CA ILE A 71 -0.49 -2.95 -11.23
C ILE A 71 -0.99 -1.52 -11.44
N GLU A 72 -0.58 -0.61 -10.57
CA GLU A 72 -0.59 0.82 -10.83
C GLU A 72 0.81 1.24 -11.28
N ALA A 73 0.93 2.05 -12.32
CA ALA A 73 2.25 2.50 -12.76
C ALA A 73 2.21 3.96 -13.22
N SER A 74 3.39 4.57 -13.27
CA SER A 74 3.53 5.95 -13.76
C SER A 74 3.17 6.10 -15.23
N GLU A 75 3.34 5.03 -16.02
CA GLU A 75 2.95 4.92 -17.42
C GLU A 75 2.71 3.45 -17.82
N ASP A 76 1.94 3.21 -18.89
CA ASP A 76 1.61 1.87 -19.41
C ASP A 76 2.83 0.99 -19.71
N ASP A 77 3.94 1.57 -20.18
CA ASP A 77 5.18 0.81 -20.44
C ASP A 77 5.74 0.18 -19.15
N TYR A 78 5.52 0.81 -17.99
CA TYR A 78 5.92 0.27 -16.69
C TYR A 78 4.96 -0.79 -16.16
N VAL A 79 3.70 -0.83 -16.62
CA VAL A 79 2.82 -1.98 -16.40
C VAL A 79 3.43 -3.22 -17.05
N PHE A 80 3.72 -3.15 -18.36
CA PHE A 80 4.32 -4.26 -19.09
C PHE A 80 5.67 -4.71 -18.50
N LYS A 81 6.57 -3.76 -18.18
CA LYS A 81 7.86 -4.06 -17.54
C LYS A 81 7.69 -4.76 -16.19
N SER A 82 6.70 -4.35 -15.41
CA SER A 82 6.41 -4.97 -14.12
C SER A 82 5.93 -6.41 -14.28
N GLU A 83 5.04 -6.68 -15.24
CA GLU A 83 4.62 -8.05 -15.54
C GLU A 83 5.80 -8.95 -15.96
N GLN A 84 6.73 -8.43 -16.77
CA GLN A 84 7.92 -9.19 -17.13
C GLN A 84 8.86 -9.41 -15.94
N TYR A 85 8.98 -8.42 -15.05
CA TYR A 85 9.78 -8.54 -13.84
C TYR A 85 9.23 -9.64 -12.93
N LEU A 86 7.92 -9.62 -12.63
CA LEU A 86 7.26 -10.61 -11.77
C LEU A 86 7.40 -12.06 -12.27
N LYS A 87 7.39 -12.29 -13.59
CA LYS A 87 7.59 -13.64 -14.17
C LYS A 87 8.92 -14.29 -13.78
N GLY A 88 9.92 -13.49 -13.45
CA GLY A 88 11.25 -13.96 -13.08
C GLY A 88 11.45 -14.16 -11.58
N ILE A 89 10.47 -13.85 -10.75
CA ILE A 89 10.59 -13.90 -9.29
C ILE A 89 9.98 -15.20 -8.77
N ASN A 90 10.70 -15.86 -7.86
CA ASN A 90 10.16 -16.98 -7.08
C ASN A 90 10.03 -16.57 -5.62
N TYR A 91 8.99 -17.11 -4.97
CA TYR A 91 8.74 -16.90 -3.55
C TYR A 91 8.72 -18.23 -2.83
N SER A 92 9.23 -18.24 -1.62
CA SER A 92 8.80 -19.19 -0.61
C SER A 92 7.40 -18.79 -0.14
N PRO A 93 6.43 -19.72 -0.10
CA PRO A 93 5.06 -19.39 0.30
C PRO A 93 4.99 -19.05 1.79
N ALA A 94 3.90 -18.36 2.17
CA ALA A 94 3.63 -18.03 3.56
C ALA A 94 3.29 -19.29 4.36
N LYS A 95 3.46 -19.21 5.69
CA LYS A 95 3.08 -20.25 6.63
C LYS A 95 2.21 -19.70 7.74
N LEU A 96 1.23 -20.50 8.18
CA LEU A 96 0.49 -20.28 9.42
C LEU A 96 0.72 -21.50 10.30
N GLY A 97 1.64 -21.37 11.27
CA GLY A 97 2.23 -22.52 11.93
C GLY A 97 2.98 -23.41 10.94
N ASP A 98 2.58 -24.69 10.86
CA ASP A 98 3.15 -25.65 9.91
C ASP A 98 2.41 -25.71 8.55
N GLU A 99 1.26 -25.04 8.42
CA GLU A 99 0.49 -25.05 7.18
C GLU A 99 1.02 -24.01 6.18
N THR A 100 1.26 -24.44 4.95
CA THR A 100 1.49 -23.52 3.83
C THR A 100 0.20 -22.85 3.39
N VAL A 101 0.18 -21.52 3.38
CA VAL A 101 -0.97 -20.70 3.02
C VAL A 101 -0.64 -19.76 1.86
N SER A 102 -1.67 -19.32 1.14
CA SER A 102 -1.51 -18.19 0.22
C SER A 102 -1.46 -16.89 1.02
N SER A 103 -0.70 -15.91 0.53
CA SER A 103 -0.56 -14.61 1.18
C SER A 103 -0.49 -13.54 0.12
N SER A 104 -1.16 -12.42 0.36
CA SER A 104 -0.91 -11.23 -0.43
C SER A 104 0.47 -10.64 -0.15
N SER A 105 0.96 -9.85 -1.08
CA SER A 105 2.15 -9.03 -0.95
C SER A 105 2.03 -7.80 -1.85
N THR A 106 2.71 -6.75 -1.46
CA THR A 106 2.79 -5.51 -2.23
C THR A 106 4.24 -5.23 -2.59
N LEU A 107 4.48 -4.75 -3.80
CA LEU A 107 5.81 -4.38 -4.27
C LEU A 107 5.78 -3.01 -4.95
N LEU A 108 6.60 -2.09 -4.44
CA LEU A 108 6.89 -0.84 -5.14
C LEU A 108 8.21 -1.02 -5.91
N VAL A 109 8.12 -0.92 -7.23
CA VAL A 109 9.25 -1.02 -8.15
C VAL A 109 9.63 0.38 -8.62
N ASP A 110 10.86 0.80 -8.34
CA ASP A 110 11.48 2.02 -8.91
C ASP A 110 12.34 1.63 -10.12
N PHE A 111 11.84 1.94 -11.32
CA PHE A 111 12.55 1.74 -12.59
C PHE A 111 13.53 2.88 -12.85
N SER A 112 14.49 3.03 -11.93
CA SER A 112 15.56 4.03 -12.03
C SER A 112 16.68 3.55 -12.94
N VAL A 113 17.31 4.50 -13.64
CA VAL A 113 18.45 4.24 -14.52
C VAL A 113 19.71 4.68 -13.81
N ALA A 114 20.42 3.73 -13.19
CA ALA A 114 21.77 3.96 -12.69
C ALA A 114 22.80 3.43 -13.70
N THR A 115 23.77 4.26 -14.06
CA THR A 115 24.99 3.77 -14.73
C THR A 115 26.01 3.39 -13.67
N SER A 116 26.99 2.54 -14.02
CA SER A 116 28.07 2.14 -13.10
C SER A 116 28.91 3.30 -12.57
N ALA A 117 28.79 4.51 -13.14
CA ALA A 117 29.57 5.68 -12.77
C ALA A 117 28.76 6.83 -12.15
N ASN A 118 27.44 6.95 -12.40
CA ASN A 118 26.61 8.07 -11.94
C ASN A 118 25.14 7.66 -11.77
N SER A 119 24.48 8.20 -10.74
CA SER A 119 23.02 8.16 -10.64
C SER A 119 22.39 9.18 -11.61
N ASN A 120 21.17 8.90 -12.07
CA ASN A 120 20.40 9.79 -12.94
C ASN A 120 19.49 10.74 -12.14
N ASP A 121 19.72 10.89 -10.83
CA ASP A 121 18.91 11.70 -9.91
C ASP A 121 19.15 13.23 -10.07
N GLY A 122 19.98 13.63 -11.05
CA GLY A 122 20.29 15.02 -11.31
C GLY A 122 19.08 15.81 -11.84
N PHE A 123 18.98 17.06 -11.41
CA PHE A 123 17.93 17.98 -11.85
C PHE A 123 18.22 18.52 -13.26
N ASN A 124 17.29 18.33 -14.19
CA ASN A 124 17.30 19.06 -15.45
C ASN A 124 17.10 20.55 -15.17
N THR A 125 18.01 21.39 -15.68
CA THR A 125 17.95 22.84 -15.47
C THR A 125 16.64 23.46 -15.96
N LEU A 126 16.07 22.96 -17.06
CA LEU A 126 14.78 23.43 -17.56
C LEU A 126 13.64 23.03 -16.62
N PHE A 127 13.65 21.79 -16.13
CA PHE A 127 12.68 21.33 -15.13
C PHE A 127 12.74 22.22 -13.88
N GLY A 128 13.93 22.46 -13.32
CA GLY A 128 14.08 23.27 -12.12
C GLY A 128 13.54 24.70 -12.28
N LYS A 129 13.75 25.33 -13.44
CA LYS A 129 13.18 26.65 -13.73
C LYS A 129 11.66 26.65 -13.78
N ARG A 130 11.06 25.65 -14.44
CA ARG A 130 9.60 25.49 -14.55
C ARG A 130 8.98 25.17 -13.20
N PHE A 131 9.61 24.30 -12.41
CA PHE A 131 9.20 23.96 -11.06
C PHE A 131 9.11 25.19 -10.15
N GLU A 132 10.17 26.01 -10.10
CA GLU A 132 10.16 27.22 -9.26
C GLU A 132 9.14 28.26 -9.75
N ALA A 133 8.97 28.41 -11.07
CA ALA A 133 7.96 29.30 -11.65
C ALA A 133 6.53 28.86 -11.29
N ALA A 134 6.19 27.59 -11.53
CA ALA A 134 4.89 27.03 -11.19
C ALA A 134 4.61 27.13 -9.68
N LYS A 135 5.60 26.82 -8.84
CA LYS A 135 5.50 26.94 -7.38
C LYS A 135 5.20 28.37 -6.93
N ALA A 136 5.90 29.37 -7.47
CA ALA A 136 5.63 30.77 -7.15
C ALA A 136 4.20 31.17 -7.56
N LEU A 137 3.75 30.77 -8.75
CA LEU A 137 2.40 31.05 -9.23
C LEU A 137 1.31 30.39 -8.37
N ILE A 138 1.51 29.13 -7.93
CA ILE A 138 0.59 28.44 -7.02
C ILE A 138 0.50 29.16 -5.67
N ILE A 139 1.64 29.55 -5.10
CA ILE A 139 1.69 30.28 -3.82
C ILE A 139 0.98 31.64 -3.94
N ASP A 140 1.14 32.33 -5.07
CA ASP A 140 0.48 33.60 -5.36
C ASP A 140 -1.01 33.46 -5.76
N GLY A 141 -1.54 32.23 -5.83
CA GLY A 141 -2.94 31.94 -6.20
C GLY A 141 -3.24 32.10 -7.70
N LYS A 142 -2.21 32.24 -8.55
CA LYS A 142 -2.33 32.41 -10.00
C LYS A 142 -2.42 31.06 -10.71
N LEU A 143 -3.49 30.31 -10.42
CA LEU A 143 -3.63 28.91 -10.84
C LEU A 143 -3.67 28.73 -12.37
N ASP A 144 -4.31 29.63 -13.11
CA ASP A 144 -4.35 29.55 -14.59
C ASP A 144 -2.94 29.69 -15.21
N GLU A 145 -2.12 30.59 -14.67
CA GLU A 145 -0.72 30.75 -15.10
C GLU A 145 0.13 29.55 -14.65
N ALA A 146 -0.09 29.06 -13.42
CA ALA A 146 0.60 27.88 -12.91
C ALA A 146 0.35 26.65 -13.78
N ARG A 147 -0.89 26.49 -14.28
CA ARG A 147 -1.27 25.38 -15.15
C ARG A 147 -0.41 25.33 -16.41
N ILE A 148 -0.13 26.48 -17.03
CA ILE A 148 0.71 26.58 -18.22
C ILE A 148 2.12 26.04 -17.92
N GLU A 149 2.70 26.40 -16.77
CA GLU A 149 4.02 25.94 -16.37
C GLU A 149 4.04 24.43 -16.04
N LEU A 150 3.00 23.93 -15.36
CA LEU A 150 2.84 22.51 -15.04
C LEU A 150 2.66 21.63 -16.29
N ASP A 151 1.90 22.08 -17.29
CA ASP A 151 1.73 21.36 -18.54
C ASP A 151 3.05 21.24 -19.35
N GLN A 152 4.03 22.10 -19.08
CA GLN A 152 5.39 21.97 -19.64
C GLN A 152 6.25 20.95 -18.87
N MET A 153 5.81 20.50 -17.70
CA MET A 153 6.49 19.51 -16.85
C MET A 153 5.90 18.10 -17.04
N THR A 154 5.55 17.73 -18.28
CA THR A 154 5.00 16.39 -18.59
C THR A 154 6.04 15.27 -18.52
N SER A 155 5.58 14.01 -18.54
CA SER A 155 6.42 12.80 -18.58
C SER A 155 7.46 12.77 -19.70
N ARG A 156 7.25 13.50 -20.80
CA ARG A 156 8.26 13.67 -21.87
C ARG A 156 9.47 14.49 -21.40
N HIS A 157 9.25 15.41 -20.46
CA HIS A 157 10.25 16.32 -19.91
C HIS A 157 10.77 15.87 -18.53
N MET A 158 10.02 15.05 -17.79
CA MET A 158 10.47 14.40 -16.55
C MET A 158 11.36 13.20 -16.87
N LYS A 159 12.65 13.29 -16.55
CA LYS A 159 13.66 12.28 -16.93
C LYS A 159 13.92 11.25 -15.86
N ASN A 160 13.66 11.55 -14.59
CA ASN A 160 13.96 10.64 -13.49
C ASN A 160 12.84 10.63 -12.44
N THR A 161 12.90 9.68 -11.51
CA THR A 161 11.91 9.55 -10.43
C THR A 161 11.98 10.70 -9.40
N THR A 162 13.08 11.44 -9.33
CA THR A 162 13.21 12.63 -8.47
C THR A 162 12.37 13.81 -8.99
N GLU A 163 12.49 14.13 -10.27
CA GLU A 163 11.67 15.13 -10.94
C GLU A 163 10.19 14.76 -10.89
N ARG A 164 9.88 13.47 -11.03
CA ARG A 164 8.51 12.97 -10.91
C ARG A 164 7.93 13.13 -9.52
N ALA A 165 8.70 12.79 -8.47
CA ALA A 165 8.26 12.96 -7.09
C ALA A 165 7.95 14.43 -6.78
N LEU A 166 8.84 15.34 -7.19
CA LEU A 166 8.66 16.78 -7.01
C LEU A 166 7.49 17.32 -7.82
N SER A 167 7.33 16.85 -9.05
CA SER A 167 6.19 17.20 -9.90
C SER A 167 4.89 16.75 -9.23
N ALA A 168 4.80 15.51 -8.76
CA ALA A 168 3.62 15.00 -8.06
C ALA A 168 3.29 15.82 -6.79
N TRP A 169 4.31 16.17 -5.99
CA TRP A 169 4.11 17.05 -4.84
C TRP A 169 3.59 18.43 -5.26
N LEU A 170 4.13 19.03 -6.32
CA LEU A 170 3.69 20.33 -6.81
C LEU A 170 2.27 20.31 -7.40
N HIS A 171 1.95 19.25 -8.16
CA HIS A 171 0.60 19.01 -8.67
C HIS A 171 -0.41 18.88 -7.52
N SER A 172 -0.03 18.25 -6.39
CA SER A 172 -0.91 18.19 -5.23
C SER A 172 -1.28 19.59 -4.70
N LEU A 173 -0.35 20.55 -4.68
CA LEU A 173 -0.66 21.92 -4.26
C LEU A 173 -1.58 22.63 -5.25
N TYR A 174 -1.34 22.43 -6.55
CA TYR A 174 -2.20 22.97 -7.61
C TYR A 174 -3.64 22.43 -7.51
N TYR A 175 -3.79 21.11 -7.43
CA TYR A 175 -5.11 20.47 -7.38
C TYR A 175 -5.86 20.75 -6.08
N TYR A 176 -5.14 20.95 -4.97
CA TYR A 176 -5.73 21.51 -3.75
C TYR A 176 -6.31 22.90 -4.00
N GLY A 177 -5.56 23.78 -4.68
CA GLY A 177 -6.00 25.14 -5.02
C GLY A 177 -7.19 25.17 -5.98
N THR A 178 -7.26 24.25 -6.94
CA THR A 178 -8.40 24.13 -7.88
C THR A 178 -9.54 23.28 -7.35
N GLN A 179 -9.41 22.71 -6.14
CA GLN A 179 -10.40 21.81 -5.53
C GLN A 179 -10.69 20.55 -6.35
N ASP A 180 -9.71 20.09 -7.13
CA ASP A 180 -9.79 18.79 -7.82
C ASP A 180 -9.30 17.70 -6.85
N TRP A 181 -10.22 17.22 -6.01
CA TRP A 181 -9.88 16.31 -4.92
C TRP A 181 -9.39 14.94 -5.38
N GLY A 182 -9.83 14.47 -6.56
CA GLY A 182 -9.39 13.19 -7.12
C GLY A 182 -7.93 13.27 -7.57
N GLU A 183 -7.58 14.31 -8.34
CA GLU A 183 -6.21 14.51 -8.77
C GLU A 183 -5.27 14.96 -7.63
N TYR A 184 -5.82 15.63 -6.61
CA TYR A 184 -5.11 15.92 -5.36
C TYR A 184 -4.65 14.63 -4.66
N GLU A 185 -5.57 13.69 -4.43
CA GLU A 185 -5.27 12.39 -3.81
C GLU A 185 -4.27 11.60 -4.66
N ALA A 186 -4.51 11.52 -5.96
CA ALA A 186 -3.64 10.82 -6.91
C ALA A 186 -2.20 11.38 -6.89
N SER A 187 -2.06 12.70 -6.84
CA SER A 187 -0.77 13.37 -6.79
C SER A 187 -0.05 13.13 -5.46
N LEU A 188 -0.77 13.14 -4.34
CA LEU A 188 -0.22 12.83 -3.03
C LEU A 188 0.21 11.36 -2.92
N LEU A 189 -0.59 10.43 -3.44
CA LEU A 189 -0.24 9.00 -3.47
C LEU A 189 1.03 8.76 -4.29
N GLU A 190 1.18 9.39 -5.44
CA GLU A 190 2.40 9.28 -6.25
C GLU A 190 3.62 9.88 -5.55
N ALA A 191 3.50 11.09 -4.99
CA ALA A 191 4.55 11.71 -4.19
C ALA A 191 4.94 10.84 -2.98
N ASN A 192 3.96 10.20 -2.34
CA ASN A 192 4.17 9.27 -1.24
C ASN A 192 4.84 7.99 -1.75
N ASN A 193 4.47 7.41 -2.89
CA ASN A 193 5.17 6.25 -3.46
C ASN A 193 6.65 6.57 -3.71
N LEU A 194 6.96 7.79 -4.15
CA LEU A 194 8.33 8.25 -4.39
C LEU A 194 8.93 9.03 -3.20
N LEU A 195 8.47 8.78 -1.97
CA LEU A 195 8.83 9.56 -0.77
C LEU A 195 10.33 9.73 -0.56
N SER A 196 11.12 8.68 -0.83
CA SER A 196 12.58 8.68 -0.66
C SER A 196 13.31 9.61 -1.64
N LYS A 197 12.64 10.04 -2.72
CA LYS A 197 13.16 10.98 -3.72
C LYS A 197 12.84 12.44 -3.38
N LEU A 198 11.96 12.68 -2.41
CA LEU A 198 11.60 14.03 -1.98
C LEU A 198 12.61 14.59 -0.96
N PRO A 199 12.88 15.90 -0.98
CA PRO A 199 13.50 16.58 0.15
C PRO A 199 12.71 16.31 1.44
N ARG A 200 13.42 16.16 2.56
CA ARG A 200 12.84 15.75 3.86
C ARG A 200 11.58 16.52 4.24
N ASP A 201 11.59 17.83 4.10
CA ASP A 201 10.45 18.66 4.53
C ASP A 201 9.23 18.44 3.62
N LEU A 202 9.45 18.26 2.31
CA LEU A 202 8.37 17.94 1.37
C LEU A 202 7.83 16.52 1.60
N ALA A 203 8.70 15.58 1.94
CA ALA A 203 8.30 14.21 2.31
C ALA A 203 7.38 14.21 3.55
N LYS A 204 7.75 14.97 4.59
CA LYS A 204 6.92 15.14 5.79
C LYS A 204 5.57 15.79 5.47
N MET A 205 5.57 16.86 4.67
CA MET A 205 4.34 17.53 4.23
C MET A 205 3.44 16.61 3.40
N THR A 206 4.03 15.76 2.55
CA THR A 206 3.29 14.77 1.75
C THR A 206 2.54 13.79 2.63
N ILE A 207 3.22 13.24 3.65
CA ILE A 207 2.59 12.33 4.61
C ILE A 207 1.49 13.03 5.39
N ASP A 208 1.76 14.22 5.93
CA ASP A 208 0.78 14.96 6.74
C ASP A 208 -0.48 15.30 5.93
N ASN A 209 -0.31 15.79 4.71
CA ASN A 209 -1.42 16.12 3.81
C ASN A 209 -2.22 14.88 3.41
N LEU A 210 -1.55 13.79 3.00
CA LEU A 210 -2.22 12.56 2.60
C LEU A 210 -2.97 11.90 3.77
N MET A 211 -2.34 11.82 4.94
CA MET A 211 -2.98 11.28 6.14
C MET A 211 -4.24 12.08 6.50
N LYS A 212 -4.16 13.42 6.53
CA LYS A 212 -5.31 14.28 6.83
C LYS A 212 -6.43 14.12 5.81
N TYR A 213 -6.08 14.01 4.53
CA TYR A 213 -7.06 13.79 3.48
C TYR A 213 -7.73 12.41 3.60
N GLN A 214 -6.96 11.36 3.90
CA GLN A 214 -7.50 10.02 4.16
C GLN A 214 -8.43 9.99 5.38
N VAL A 215 -8.08 10.69 6.46
CA VAL A 215 -8.99 10.86 7.63
C VAL A 215 -10.29 11.56 7.22
N HIS A 216 -10.20 12.64 6.43
CA HIS A 216 -11.38 13.34 5.92
C HIS A 216 -12.28 12.42 5.08
N LYS A 217 -11.66 11.54 4.28
CA LYS A 217 -12.33 10.52 3.46
C LYS A 217 -12.76 9.27 4.23
N LYS A 218 -12.55 9.24 5.56
CA LYS A 218 -12.82 8.09 6.45
C LYS A 218 -12.02 6.82 6.12
N GLN A 219 -10.91 6.97 5.41
CA GLN A 219 -9.94 5.91 5.11
C GLN A 219 -8.95 5.76 6.27
N PHE A 220 -9.46 5.43 7.47
CA PHE A 220 -8.66 5.52 8.71
C PHE A 220 -7.49 4.53 8.73
N SER A 221 -7.70 3.29 8.28
CA SER A 221 -6.62 2.30 8.15
C SER A 221 -5.53 2.75 7.17
N ASP A 222 -5.89 3.40 6.06
CA ASP A 222 -4.90 3.96 5.11
C ASP A 222 -4.15 5.15 5.73
N ALA A 223 -4.85 6.01 6.48
CA ALA A 223 -4.23 7.14 7.19
C ALA A 223 -3.17 6.65 8.19
N ARG A 224 -3.47 5.56 8.91
CA ARG A 224 -2.49 4.91 9.81
C ARG A 224 -1.27 4.42 9.04
N ASP A 225 -1.48 3.71 7.94
CA ASP A 225 -0.38 3.18 7.14
C ASP A 225 0.50 4.31 6.59
N THR A 226 -0.12 5.38 6.07
CA THR A 226 0.55 6.61 5.63
C THR A 226 1.36 7.25 6.76
N PHE A 227 0.82 7.34 7.98
CA PHE A 227 1.54 7.87 9.13
C PHE A 227 2.82 7.07 9.44
N PHE A 228 2.75 5.74 9.43
CA PHE A 228 3.92 4.90 9.70
C PHE A 228 5.00 5.00 8.61
N ARG A 229 4.65 5.41 7.38
CA ARG A 229 5.65 5.70 6.34
C ARG A 229 6.59 6.84 6.71
N MET A 230 6.28 7.64 7.73
CA MET A 230 7.16 8.69 8.24
C MET A 230 8.51 8.14 8.69
N GLU A 231 8.56 6.90 9.16
CA GLU A 231 9.81 6.23 9.57
C GLU A 231 10.71 5.86 8.38
N ASN A 232 10.17 5.88 7.15
CA ASN A 232 10.95 5.68 5.93
C ASN A 232 11.68 6.96 5.48
N ILE A 233 11.41 8.11 6.11
CA ILE A 233 12.13 9.35 5.83
C ILE A 233 13.46 9.35 6.57
N GLU A 234 14.55 9.62 5.84
CA GLU A 234 15.90 9.59 6.40
C GLU A 234 16.02 10.47 7.66
N LYS A 235 16.51 9.86 8.75
CA LYS A 235 16.70 10.49 10.07
C LYS A 235 15.40 10.94 10.76
N VAL A 236 14.25 10.41 10.35
CA VAL A 236 12.99 10.58 11.09
C VAL A 236 12.74 9.31 11.91
N LYS A 237 12.41 9.49 13.18
CA LYS A 237 11.95 8.42 14.07
C LYS A 237 10.73 8.92 14.81
N LEU A 238 9.67 8.15 14.77
CA LEU A 238 8.48 8.44 15.55
C LEU A 238 8.72 7.96 16.98
N SER A 239 8.33 8.77 17.97
CA SER A 239 8.30 8.31 19.36
C SER A 239 7.15 7.32 19.56
N ASP A 240 7.30 6.40 20.51
CA ASP A 240 6.23 5.44 20.85
C ASP A 240 4.94 6.18 21.26
N GLU A 241 5.06 7.24 22.06
CA GLU A 241 3.93 8.10 22.44
C GLU A 241 3.21 8.70 21.21
N SER A 242 3.97 9.18 20.22
CA SER A 242 3.37 9.70 18.98
C SER A 242 2.64 8.62 18.20
N LYS A 243 3.19 7.39 18.15
CA LYS A 243 2.56 6.26 17.48
C LYS A 243 1.26 5.88 18.18
N ASP A 244 1.32 5.71 19.50
CA ASP A 244 0.18 5.30 20.31
C ASP A 244 -0.95 6.32 20.24
N ASN A 245 -0.64 7.62 20.32
CA ASN A 245 -1.65 8.68 20.25
C ASN A 245 -2.38 8.69 18.89
N VAL A 246 -1.64 8.63 17.77
CA VAL A 246 -2.26 8.63 16.44
C VAL A 246 -3.06 7.36 16.19
N VAL A 247 -2.52 6.19 16.56
CA VAL A 247 -3.20 4.90 16.42
C VAL A 247 -4.48 4.88 17.26
N ALA A 248 -4.44 5.35 18.51
CA ALA A 248 -5.61 5.40 19.38
C ALA A 248 -6.69 6.36 18.88
N GLU A 249 -6.29 7.52 18.33
CA GLU A 249 -7.22 8.47 17.73
C GLU A 249 -7.95 7.86 16.53
N LEU A 250 -7.21 7.29 15.58
CA LEU A 250 -7.79 6.64 14.39
C LEU A 250 -8.64 5.43 14.74
N PHE A 251 -8.22 4.62 15.72
CA PHE A 251 -9.01 3.49 16.21
C PHE A 251 -10.37 3.96 16.76
N ARG A 252 -10.39 5.03 17.56
CA ARG A 252 -11.62 5.63 18.08
C ARG A 252 -12.52 6.15 16.95
N MET A 253 -11.96 6.77 15.92
CA MET A 253 -12.73 7.22 14.76
C MET A 253 -13.40 6.06 14.01
N VAL A 254 -12.74 4.91 13.91
CA VAL A 254 -13.36 3.69 13.38
C VAL A 254 -14.49 3.25 14.28
N ASP A 255 -14.26 3.10 15.59
CA ASP A 255 -15.27 2.65 16.56
C ASP A 255 -16.53 3.53 16.59
N ASP A 256 -16.36 4.85 16.56
CA ASP A 256 -17.46 5.82 16.52
C ASP A 256 -18.26 5.75 15.19
N SER A 257 -17.63 5.25 14.12
CA SER A 257 -18.20 5.15 12.77
C SER A 257 -18.72 3.73 12.47
N LYS A 258 -19.90 3.36 13.01
CA LYS A 258 -20.51 2.02 12.81
C LYS A 258 -20.69 1.61 11.34
N GLU A 259 -20.85 2.60 10.48
CA GLU A 259 -20.91 2.45 9.03
C GLU A 259 -19.94 3.46 8.42
N ILE A 260 -19.05 2.98 7.56
CA ILE A 260 -18.09 3.78 6.82
C ILE A 260 -18.45 3.67 5.34
N THR A 261 -18.49 4.80 4.64
CA THR A 261 -18.74 4.84 3.20
C THR A 261 -17.63 5.65 2.56
N VAL A 262 -17.00 5.08 1.55
CA VAL A 262 -15.92 5.69 0.78
C VAL A 262 -16.31 5.65 -0.69
N ASP A 263 -16.50 6.84 -1.28
CA ASP A 263 -16.67 7.00 -2.72
C ASP A 263 -15.31 7.25 -3.37
N ALA A 264 -15.05 6.57 -4.49
CA ALA A 264 -13.83 6.71 -5.27
C ALA A 264 -14.11 6.73 -6.76
N VAL A 265 -13.25 7.41 -7.51
CA VAL A 265 -13.27 7.47 -8.98
C VAL A 265 -11.88 7.07 -9.47
N LEU A 266 -11.81 6.11 -10.38
CA LEU A 266 -10.54 5.67 -10.94
C LEU A 266 -9.95 6.78 -11.82
N ASN A 267 -8.72 7.19 -11.52
CA ASN A 267 -8.00 8.18 -12.29
C ASN A 267 -7.39 7.55 -13.57
N GLN A 268 -6.52 8.28 -14.25
CA GLN A 268 -5.84 7.80 -15.47
C GLN A 268 -4.97 6.55 -15.26
N ARG A 269 -4.59 6.25 -14.01
CA ARG A 269 -3.83 5.04 -13.62
C ARG A 269 -4.74 3.85 -13.27
N LYS A 270 -6.06 3.97 -13.52
CA LYS A 270 -6.99 2.85 -13.62
C LYS A 270 -7.15 1.99 -12.36
N THR A 271 -6.66 2.45 -11.21
CA THR A 271 -6.63 1.64 -9.97
C THR A 271 -7.03 2.45 -8.76
N TRP A 272 -7.57 1.76 -7.75
CA TRP A 272 -7.86 2.32 -6.43
C TRP A 272 -7.61 1.26 -5.36
N ARG A 273 -7.17 1.70 -4.18
CA ARG A 273 -6.79 0.84 -3.08
C ARG A 273 -7.34 1.36 -1.76
N HIS A 274 -7.66 0.43 -0.87
CA HIS A 274 -8.12 0.76 0.46
C HIS A 274 -7.89 -0.37 1.44
N THR A 275 -7.28 -0.06 2.58
CA THR A 275 -7.16 -0.97 3.72
C THR A 275 -8.45 -0.98 4.50
N LEU A 276 -9.03 -2.16 4.72
CA LEU A 276 -10.31 -2.26 5.42
C LEU A 276 -10.26 -1.69 6.85
N ASN A 277 -11.32 -0.98 7.22
CA ASN A 277 -11.60 -0.52 8.58
C ASN A 277 -12.49 -1.51 9.34
N ARG A 278 -13.39 -2.22 8.64
CA ARG A 278 -14.34 -3.16 9.25
C ARG A 278 -14.42 -4.52 8.54
N ASP A 279 -15.10 -5.46 9.17
CA ASP A 279 -15.12 -6.87 8.75
C ASP A 279 -16.21 -7.27 7.77
N GLN A 280 -17.14 -6.38 7.46
CA GLN A 280 -18.15 -6.62 6.44
C GLN A 280 -18.09 -5.50 5.41
N LEU A 281 -17.99 -5.86 4.14
CA LEU A 281 -17.92 -4.89 3.04
C LEU A 281 -18.90 -5.18 1.92
N ASP A 282 -19.31 -4.10 1.27
CA ASP A 282 -20.14 -4.09 0.07
C ASP A 282 -19.50 -3.10 -0.93
N VAL A 283 -19.28 -3.56 -2.15
CA VAL A 283 -18.66 -2.78 -3.22
C VAL A 283 -19.67 -2.63 -4.35
N ALA A 284 -20.09 -1.41 -4.61
CA ALA A 284 -20.99 -1.09 -5.71
C ALA A 284 -20.25 -0.30 -6.79
N VAL A 285 -20.42 -0.71 -8.05
CA VAL A 285 -20.03 0.09 -9.21
C VAL A 285 -21.18 1.05 -9.50
N VAL A 286 -20.91 2.36 -9.38
CA VAL A 286 -21.91 3.41 -9.59
C VAL A 286 -21.99 3.78 -11.08
N GLU A 287 -20.84 3.87 -11.75
CA GLU A 287 -20.72 4.11 -13.19
C GLU A 287 -19.41 3.49 -13.71
N GLY A 288 -19.42 2.95 -14.94
CA GLY A 288 -18.26 2.32 -15.56
C GLY A 288 -18.20 0.81 -15.32
N GLU A 289 -17.03 0.22 -15.53
CA GLU A 289 -16.79 -1.23 -15.44
C GLU A 289 -15.43 -1.52 -14.79
N LEU A 290 -15.40 -2.59 -13.98
CA LEU A 290 -14.18 -3.07 -13.34
C LEU A 290 -13.63 -4.28 -14.10
N THR A 291 -12.32 -4.29 -14.28
CA THR A 291 -11.58 -5.42 -14.87
C THR A 291 -11.01 -6.35 -13.80
N ALA A 292 -10.77 -5.84 -12.59
CA ALA A 292 -10.37 -6.63 -11.42
C ALA A 292 -10.85 -5.99 -10.12
N ALA A 293 -11.21 -6.81 -9.14
CA ALA A 293 -11.47 -6.38 -7.77
C ALA A 293 -11.21 -7.54 -6.81
N GLY A 294 -10.37 -7.33 -5.81
CA GLY A 294 -10.01 -8.39 -4.87
C GLY A 294 -9.56 -7.87 -3.50
N LEU A 295 -9.75 -8.69 -2.47
CA LEU A 295 -9.18 -8.48 -1.15
C LEU A 295 -7.87 -9.26 -1.03
N TYR A 296 -6.79 -8.52 -0.86
CA TYR A 296 -5.43 -8.97 -0.68
C TYR A 296 -5.13 -9.05 0.82
N CYS A 297 -5.19 -10.25 1.39
CA CYS A 297 -5.08 -10.48 2.82
C CYS A 297 -3.74 -11.10 3.23
N GLN A 298 -3.32 -10.96 4.49
CA GLN A 298 -2.10 -11.62 4.99
C GLN A 298 -2.20 -13.14 4.83
N ASN A 299 -3.36 -13.72 5.09
CA ASN A 299 -3.61 -15.14 4.92
C ASN A 299 -4.78 -15.35 3.97
N GLY A 300 -4.52 -15.30 2.67
CA GLY A 300 -5.50 -15.60 1.62
C GLY A 300 -5.83 -14.44 0.68
N TYR A 301 -6.87 -14.67 -0.12
CA TYR A 301 -7.37 -13.76 -1.14
C TYR A 301 -8.86 -14.00 -1.36
N ILE A 302 -9.64 -12.93 -1.56
CA ILE A 302 -11.05 -13.02 -1.93
C ILE A 302 -11.27 -12.28 -3.25
N ASP A 303 -11.78 -12.97 -4.26
CA ASP A 303 -12.15 -12.37 -5.55
C ASP A 303 -13.54 -11.74 -5.44
N ILE A 304 -13.61 -10.41 -5.54
CA ILE A 304 -14.87 -9.66 -5.41
C ILE A 304 -15.71 -9.77 -6.68
N LEU A 305 -15.07 -9.79 -7.86
CA LEU A 305 -15.79 -9.91 -9.13
C LEU A 305 -16.41 -11.29 -9.29
N ALA A 306 -15.65 -12.35 -8.95
CA ALA A 306 -16.17 -13.71 -9.00
C ALA A 306 -17.31 -13.94 -8.00
N ASN A 307 -17.37 -13.15 -6.92
CA ASN A 307 -18.46 -13.17 -5.95
C ASN A 307 -19.67 -12.30 -6.36
N ASN A 308 -19.72 -11.81 -7.60
CA ASN A 308 -20.80 -10.96 -8.13
C ASN A 308 -21.15 -9.76 -7.24
N PHE A 309 -20.15 -9.17 -6.56
CA PHE A 309 -20.34 -8.06 -5.63
C PHE A 309 -21.29 -8.37 -4.45
N GLU A 310 -21.54 -9.63 -4.13
CA GLU A 310 -22.24 -9.98 -2.90
C GLU A 310 -21.46 -9.46 -1.69
N THR A 311 -22.19 -9.06 -0.65
CA THR A 311 -21.61 -8.61 0.62
C THR A 311 -20.61 -9.64 1.16
N VAL A 312 -19.39 -9.20 1.42
CA VAL A 312 -18.30 -10.07 1.88
C VAL A 312 -18.10 -9.91 3.38
N GLN A 313 -18.11 -11.04 4.09
CA GLN A 313 -17.66 -11.13 5.48
C GLN A 313 -16.19 -11.55 5.51
N VAL A 314 -15.33 -10.74 6.12
CA VAL A 314 -13.89 -10.96 6.27
C VAL A 314 -13.63 -11.46 7.68
N SER A 315 -13.14 -12.69 7.80
CA SER A 315 -12.81 -13.28 9.10
C SER A 315 -11.42 -12.82 9.60
N ASN A 316 -11.22 -12.81 10.93
CA ASN A 316 -9.95 -12.35 11.55
C ASN A 316 -8.75 -13.24 11.20
N ASP A 317 -8.98 -14.50 10.87
CA ASP A 317 -7.95 -15.46 10.41
C ASP A 317 -7.31 -15.08 9.08
N LEU A 318 -7.92 -14.18 8.30
CA LEU A 318 -7.33 -13.61 7.08
C LEU A 318 -6.29 -12.52 7.40
N GLY A 319 -6.27 -12.00 8.62
CA GLY A 319 -5.41 -10.90 9.03
C GLY A 319 -5.82 -9.55 8.43
N LYS A 320 -4.82 -8.68 8.22
CA LYS A 320 -5.00 -7.43 7.49
C LYS A 320 -5.34 -7.71 6.02
N CYS A 321 -6.34 -7.01 5.50
CA CYS A 321 -6.77 -7.10 4.11
C CYS A 321 -6.83 -5.72 3.45
N ASN A 322 -6.36 -5.65 2.20
CA ASN A 322 -6.44 -4.47 1.35
C ASN A 322 -7.34 -4.78 0.16
N LEU A 323 -8.35 -3.96 -0.06
CA LEU A 323 -9.11 -3.94 -1.30
C LEU A 323 -8.27 -3.26 -2.38
N ALA A 324 -8.06 -3.94 -3.50
CA ALA A 324 -7.50 -3.35 -4.70
C ALA A 324 -8.44 -3.58 -5.88
N ILE A 325 -8.66 -2.52 -6.64
CA ILE A 325 -9.61 -2.46 -7.74
C ILE A 325 -8.90 -1.92 -8.98
N GLN A 326 -9.24 -2.46 -10.15
CA GLN A 326 -8.80 -2.00 -11.46
C GLN A 326 -9.99 -1.89 -12.43
N GLY A 327 -9.99 -0.87 -13.29
CA GLY A 327 -11.03 -0.64 -14.29
C GLY A 327 -10.67 0.50 -15.24
N GLU A 328 -11.65 1.02 -15.97
CA GLU A 328 -11.39 2.15 -16.88
C GLU A 328 -11.36 3.51 -16.15
N PRO A 329 -10.60 4.52 -16.65
CA PRO A 329 -10.61 5.85 -16.08
C PRO A 329 -12.03 6.44 -16.03
N GLY A 330 -12.37 7.10 -14.93
CA GLY A 330 -13.70 7.64 -14.68
C GLY A 330 -14.69 6.64 -14.07
N THR A 331 -14.35 5.36 -13.97
CA THR A 331 -15.18 4.38 -13.26
C THR A 331 -15.36 4.82 -11.81
N SER A 332 -16.60 4.93 -11.35
CA SER A 332 -16.93 5.36 -10.00
C SER A 332 -17.45 4.19 -9.17
N ILE A 333 -16.95 4.08 -7.95
CA ILE A 333 -17.27 3.01 -7.02
C ILE A 333 -17.68 3.57 -5.67
N ARG A 334 -18.50 2.81 -4.96
CA ARG A 334 -18.82 3.03 -3.55
C ARG A 334 -18.47 1.80 -2.76
N LEU A 335 -17.58 1.98 -1.79
CA LEU A 335 -17.32 1.01 -0.74
C LEU A 335 -18.17 1.36 0.48
N LYS A 336 -18.90 0.39 1.01
CA LYS A 336 -19.57 0.46 2.31
C LYS A 336 -18.98 -0.60 3.23
N GLU A 337 -18.52 -0.18 4.39
CA GLU A 337 -17.99 -1.06 5.44
C GLU A 337 -18.84 -1.00 6.71
N THR A 338 -19.13 -2.17 7.27
CA THR A 338 -19.96 -2.37 8.46
C THR A 338 -19.39 -3.53 9.29
N GLY A 339 -20.06 -3.90 10.39
CA GLY A 339 -19.62 -5.01 11.24
C GLY A 339 -18.56 -4.58 12.26
N ASN A 340 -17.67 -5.49 12.67
CA ASN A 340 -16.70 -5.23 13.73
C ASN A 340 -15.50 -4.42 13.23
N ASN A 341 -14.87 -3.70 14.15
CA ASN A 341 -13.64 -2.95 13.89
C ASN A 341 -12.49 -3.92 13.60
N ARG A 342 -11.81 -3.75 12.46
CA ARG A 342 -10.64 -4.52 12.04
C ARG A 342 -9.33 -3.72 12.04
N PHE A 343 -9.34 -2.49 12.53
CA PHE A 343 -8.21 -1.58 12.47
C PHE A 343 -6.91 -2.23 12.97
N ASN A 344 -6.93 -2.96 14.08
CA ASN A 344 -5.75 -3.62 14.65
C ASN A 344 -5.63 -5.13 14.35
N VAL A 345 -6.31 -5.64 13.33
CA VAL A 345 -6.23 -7.07 12.98
C VAL A 345 -4.98 -7.34 12.16
N TRP A 346 -4.10 -8.16 12.73
CA TRP A 346 -2.85 -8.63 12.13
C TRP A 346 -2.59 -10.07 12.57
N LEU A 347 -1.94 -10.87 11.73
CA LEU A 347 -1.48 -12.23 12.04
C LEU A 347 -0.01 -12.28 12.46
#